data_AF-A0A3D5JJK9-F1
#
_entry.id   AF-A0A3D5JJK9-F1
#
_cell.length_a   1.000
_cell.length_b   1.000
_cell.length_c   1.000
_cell.angle_alpha   90.00
_cell.angle_beta   90.00
_cell.angle_gamma   90.00
#
_symmetry.space_group_name_H-M   'P 1'
#
loop_
_entity.id
_entity.type
_entity.pdbx_description
1 polymer ?
#
loop_
_entity_poly.entity_id
_entity_poly.type
_entity_poly.pdbx_seq_one_letter_code
_entity_poly.pdbx_strand_id
1 'polypeptide(L)'
;MQAAMARDGIDAMLFTTEAEIRYFTGFLTPFWQSPTRPWFLAMPPAGKPVAVIPSIGAPLMRSCYVGEVISWSSPAAEDDGISLLADT
;
A
#
# COMPACT_ATOMS: atom_id res chain seq x y z
N MET A 1 -14.26 -7.66 -3.44
CA MET A 1 -13.01 -7.65 -4.21
C MET A 1 -12.37 -9.04 -4.28
N GLN A 2 -11.90 -9.61 -3.17
CA GLN A 2 -11.25 -10.94 -3.13
C GLN A 2 -12.06 -12.09 -3.74
N ALA A 3 -13.39 -12.11 -3.59
CA ALA A 3 -14.23 -13.10 -4.28
C ALA A 3 -14.21 -12.95 -5.82
N ALA A 4 -14.02 -11.75 -6.35
CA ALA A 4 -13.83 -11.53 -7.78
C ALA A 4 -12.43 -11.97 -8.22
N MET A 5 -11.39 -11.63 -7.44
CA MET A 5 -10.02 -12.11 -7.68
C MET A 5 -9.97 -13.64 -7.77
N ALA A 6 -10.62 -14.35 -6.85
CA ALA A 6 -10.69 -15.80 -6.85
C ALA A 6 -11.42 -16.38 -8.07
N ARG A 7 -12.45 -15.68 -8.57
CA ARG A 7 -13.18 -16.08 -9.78
C ARG A 7 -12.35 -15.88 -11.05
N ASP A 8 -11.55 -14.83 -11.08
CA ASP A 8 -10.80 -14.40 -12.26
C ASP A 8 -9.36 -14.93 -12.27
N GLY A 9 -8.96 -15.72 -11.25
CA GLY A 9 -7.61 -16.28 -11.14
C GLY A 9 -6.54 -15.21 -10.88
N ILE A 10 -6.88 -14.17 -10.13
CA ILE A 10 -5.97 -13.07 -9.77
C ILE A 10 -5.36 -13.34 -8.40
N ASP A 11 -4.05 -13.51 -8.35
CA ASP A 11 -3.32 -13.80 -7.10
C ASP A 11 -3.06 -12.55 -6.25
N ALA A 12 -3.00 -11.36 -6.86
CA ALA A 12 -2.84 -10.10 -6.14
C ALA A 12 -3.39 -8.91 -6.94
N MET A 13 -3.79 -7.86 -6.22
CA MET A 13 -4.07 -6.55 -6.81
C MET A 13 -3.16 -5.49 -6.19
N LEU A 14 -2.66 -4.58 -7.01
CA LEU A 14 -1.84 -3.45 -6.59
C LEU A 14 -2.63 -2.15 -6.75
N PHE A 15 -2.69 -1.35 -5.69
CA PHE A 15 -3.30 -0.02 -5.70
C PHE A 15 -2.26 1.06 -5.41
N THR A 16 -2.35 2.17 -6.13
CA THR A 16 -1.37 3.27 -6.07
C THR A 16 -2.00 4.65 -6.00
N THR A 17 -3.33 4.74 -5.97
CA THR A 17 -4.05 6.02 -5.87
C THR A 17 -4.56 6.28 -4.45
N GLU A 18 -4.69 7.56 -4.11
CA GLU A 18 -5.28 8.00 -2.84
C GLU A 18 -6.67 7.39 -2.62
N ALA A 19 -7.52 7.40 -3.65
CA ALA A 19 -8.90 6.95 -3.53
C ALA A 19 -8.99 5.45 -3.19
N GLU A 20 -8.19 4.62 -3.84
CA GLU A 20 -8.16 3.17 -3.60
C GLU A 20 -7.56 2.87 -2.22
N ILE A 21 -6.43 3.49 -1.89
CA ILE A 21 -5.76 3.26 -0.60
C ILE A 21 -6.68 3.69 0.54
N ARG A 22 -7.36 4.84 0.41
CA ARG A 22 -8.39 5.27 1.36
C ARG A 22 -9.56 4.29 1.45
N TYR A 23 -10.07 3.79 0.32
CA TYR A 23 -11.21 2.88 0.31
C TYR A 23 -10.92 1.56 1.02
N PHE A 24 -9.75 0.96 0.76
CA PHE A 24 -9.41 -0.36 1.29
C PHE A 24 -8.86 -0.35 2.72
N THR A 25 -8.28 0.77 3.18
CA THR A 25 -7.63 0.85 4.50
C THR A 25 -8.30 1.84 5.45
N GLY A 26 -8.96 2.87 4.93
CA GLY A 26 -9.39 4.05 5.69
C GLY A 26 -8.29 5.10 5.88
N PHE A 27 -7.10 4.92 5.28
CA PHE A 27 -5.98 5.85 5.39
C PHE A 27 -6.29 7.19 4.71
N LEU A 28 -6.08 8.29 5.44
CA LEU A 28 -6.31 9.65 4.96
C LEU A 28 -5.19 10.57 5.44
N THR A 29 -4.51 11.24 4.53
CA THR A 29 -3.37 12.10 4.85
C THR A 29 -3.23 13.23 3.83
N PRO A 30 -2.73 14.43 4.19
CA PRO A 30 -2.40 15.46 3.21
C PRO A 30 -1.12 15.16 2.40
N PHE A 31 -0.34 14.12 2.74
CA PHE A 31 0.96 13.87 2.11
C PHE A 31 0.91 13.42 0.64
N TRP A 32 -0.27 13.12 0.09
CA TRP A 32 -0.45 12.80 -1.34
C TRP A 32 0.02 13.91 -2.29
N GLN A 33 0.14 15.14 -1.77
CA GLN A 33 0.64 16.30 -2.53
C GLN A 33 2.17 16.31 -2.67
N SER A 34 2.89 15.31 -2.12
CA SER A 34 4.34 15.16 -2.23
C SER A 34 4.68 14.13 -3.32
N PRO A 35 5.13 14.55 -4.53
CA PRO A 35 5.28 13.65 -5.67
C PRO A 35 6.44 12.65 -5.54
N THR A 36 7.37 12.86 -4.61
CA THR A 36 8.57 12.01 -4.43
C THR A 36 8.38 10.97 -3.33
N ARG A 37 7.15 10.48 -3.17
CA ARG A 37 6.73 9.55 -2.11
C ARG A 37 5.65 8.63 -2.68
N PRO A 38 6.01 7.56 -3.42
CA PRO A 38 5.00 6.62 -3.89
C PRO A 38 4.38 5.88 -2.70
N TRP A 39 3.13 5.43 -2.85
CA TRP A 39 2.40 4.67 -1.85
C TRP A 39 1.81 3.44 -2.53
N PHE A 40 2.05 2.27 -1.95
CA PHE A 40 1.58 1.00 -2.52
C PHE A 40 0.73 0.24 -1.51
N LEU A 41 -0.34 -0.36 -2.02
CA LEU A 41 -1.17 -1.28 -1.26
C LEU A 41 -1.38 -2.56 -2.07
N ALA A 42 -0.86 -3.66 -1.56
CA ALA A 42 -1.04 -4.99 -2.13
C ALA A 42 -2.22 -5.69 -1.43
N MET A 43 -3.19 -6.15 -2.22
CA MET A 43 -4.33 -6.93 -1.75
C MET A 43 -4.11 -8.41 -2.09
N PRO A 44 -3.95 -9.29 -1.07
CA PRO A 44 -3.87 -10.74 -1.29
C PRO A 44 -5.24 -11.32 -1.64
N PRO A 45 -5.32 -12.58 -2.12
CA PRO A 45 -6.59 -13.20 -2.50
C PRO A 45 -7.47 -13.51 -1.28
N ALA A 46 -6.90 -13.51 -0.08
CA ALA A 46 -7.62 -13.58 1.19
C ALA A 46 -6.88 -12.80 2.29
N GLY A 47 -7.63 -12.19 3.20
CA GLY A 47 -7.07 -11.48 4.37
C GLY A 47 -6.95 -9.97 4.18
N LYS A 48 -6.13 -9.34 5.02
CA LYS A 48 -5.92 -7.89 5.03
C LYS A 48 -4.88 -7.47 3.99
N PRO A 49 -4.93 -6.23 3.47
CA PRO A 49 -3.90 -5.74 2.56
C PRO A 49 -2.56 -5.53 3.27
N VAL A 50 -1.49 -5.54 2.50
CA VAL A 50 -0.13 -5.15 2.91
C VAL A 50 0.16 -3.75 2.36
N ALA A 51 0.57 -2.83 3.23
CA ALA A 51 0.96 -1.49 2.83
C ALA A 51 2.49 -1.39 2.73
N VAL A 52 2.98 -0.96 1.57
CA VAL A 52 4.39 -0.62 1.35
C VAL A 52 4.43 0.89 1.14
N ILE A 53 4.78 1.64 2.19
CA ILE A 53 4.61 3.10 2.22
C ILE A 53 5.80 3.86 2.85
N PRO A 54 5.95 5.17 2.60
CA PRO A 54 6.93 6.00 3.27
C PRO A 54 6.78 5.99 4.79
N SER A 55 7.91 5.99 5.51
CA SER A 55 7.97 5.94 6.98
C SER A 55 7.16 7.05 7.67
N ILE A 56 6.99 8.22 7.02
CA ILE A 56 6.16 9.33 7.52
C ILE A 56 4.68 8.95 7.69
N GLY A 57 4.16 8.03 6.86
CA GLY A 57 2.78 7.56 6.93
C GLY A 57 2.58 6.32 7.80
N ALA A 58 3.66 5.60 8.12
CA ALA A 58 3.60 4.31 8.79
C ALA A 58 2.86 4.33 10.14
N PRO A 59 3.07 5.32 11.04
CA PRO A 59 2.34 5.37 12.31
C PRO A 59 0.82 5.45 12.12
N LEU A 60 0.36 6.28 11.17
CA LEU A 60 -1.06 6.43 10.88
C LEU A 60 -1.63 5.19 10.18
N MET A 61 -0.90 4.64 9.19
CA MET A 61 -1.34 3.45 8.46
C MET A 61 -1.52 2.23 9.37
N ARG A 62 -0.69 2.07 10.41
CA ARG A 62 -0.87 0.97 11.38
C ARG A 62 -2.16 1.05 12.20
N SER A 63 -2.84 2.20 12.24
CA SER A 63 -4.16 2.36 12.86
C SER A 63 -5.33 2.06 11.90
N CYS A 64 -5.03 1.82 10.62
CA CYS A 64 -6.01 1.57 9.57
C CYS A 64 -6.33 0.07 9.41
N TYR A 65 -7.25 -0.26 8.50
CA TYR A 65 -7.55 -1.65 8.11
C TYR A 65 -6.43 -2.20 7.22
N VAL A 66 -5.33 -2.59 7.84
CA VAL A 66 -4.14 -3.16 7.18
C VAL A 66 -3.59 -4.34 8.00
N GLY A 67 -2.92 -5.26 7.33
CA GLY A 67 -2.19 -6.36 7.96
C GLY A 67 -0.78 -5.90 8.30
N GLU A 68 0.13 -6.07 7.33
CA GLU A 68 1.51 -5.67 7.45
C GLU A 68 1.73 -4.25 6.88
N VAL A 69 2.64 -3.50 7.53
CA VAL A 69 3.08 -2.18 7.06
C VAL A 69 4.60 -2.20 6.96
N ILE A 70 5.07 -2.31 5.73
CA ILE A 70 6.47 -2.26 5.31
C ILE A 70 6.77 -0.81 4.94
N SER A 71 7.89 -0.27 5.38
CA SER A 71 8.19 1.16 5.17
C SER A 71 9.65 1.45 4.95
N TRP A 72 9.92 2.49 4.16
CA TRP A 72 11.27 3.02 3.90
C TRP A 72 11.35 4.53 4.15
N SER A 73 12.57 5.04 4.22
CA SER A 73 12.83 6.48 4.28
C SER A 73 12.75 7.08 2.89
N SER A 74 11.66 7.79 2.59
CA SER A 74 11.44 8.47 1.30
C SER A 74 11.75 9.98 1.41
N PRO A 75 12.21 10.66 0.34
CA PRO A 75 12.57 10.08 -0.96
C PRO A 75 13.85 9.23 -0.90
N ALA A 76 13.92 8.20 -1.74
CA ALA A 76 15.11 7.38 -1.93
C ALA A 76 15.36 7.20 -3.43
N ALA A 77 16.31 7.97 -3.97
CA ALA A 77 16.50 8.10 -5.43
C ALA A 77 16.86 6.79 -6.14
N GLU A 78 17.50 5.86 -5.44
CA GLU A 78 17.92 4.55 -5.98
C GLU A 78 16.83 3.48 -5.83
N ASP A 79 16.03 3.56 -4.77
CA ASP A 79 14.95 2.62 -4.47
C ASP A 79 13.89 3.26 -3.57
N ASP A 80 12.87 3.85 -4.20
CA ASP A 80 11.74 4.48 -3.50
C ASP A 80 10.67 3.44 -3.11
N GLY A 81 11.13 2.35 -2.46
CA GLY A 81 10.30 1.27 -1.93
C GLY A 81 9.88 0.21 -2.94
N ILE A 82 10.50 0.19 -4.13
CA ILE A 82 10.17 -0.75 -5.21
C ILE A 82 10.68 -2.15 -4.90
N SER A 83 11.90 -2.29 -4.37
CA SER A 83 12.42 -3.63 -4.02
C SER A 83 11.59 -4.26 -2.90
N LEU A 84 11.17 -3.45 -1.93
CA LEU A 84 10.28 -3.90 -0.84
C LEU A 84 8.92 -4.38 -1.37
N LEU A 85 8.36 -3.67 -2.36
CA LEU A 85 7.11 -4.08 -3.00
C LEU A 85 7.27 -5.39 -3.78
N ALA A 86 8.41 -5.58 -4.45
CA ALA A 86 8.67 -6.80 -5.23
C ALA A 86 8.81 -8.06 -4.37
N ASP A 87 9.26 -7.91 -3.12
CA ASP A 87 9.42 -9.00 -2.14
C ASP A 87 8.14 -9.27 -1.32
N THR A 88 7.04 -8.54 -1.57
CA THR A 88 5.74 -8.66 -0.88
C THR A 88 4.82 -9.64 -1.58
#